data_AF-A0A7T5CJ58-F1
#
_entry.id   AF-A0A7T5CJ58-F1
#
_cell.length_a   1.000
_cell.length_b   1.000
_cell.length_c   1.000
_cell.angle_alpha   90.00
_cell.angle_beta   90.00
_cell.angle_gamma   90.00
#
_symmetry.space_group_name_H-M   'P 1'
#
loop_
_entity.id
_entity.type
_entity.pdbx_description
1 polymer ?
#
loop_
_entity_poly.entity_id
_entity_poly.type
_entity_poly.pdbx_seq_one_letter_code
_entity_poly.pdbx_strand_id
1 'polypeptide(L)'
;MVKQKDVDAMLAELEHARRILRQSREAVYPQIDSLVERAAVLHKESIGGKYEPALCSVHTLLDSMRRGVKAQQTLNQSVAA
;
A
#
# COMPACT_ATOMS: atom_id res chain seq x y z
N MET A 1 10.89 -15.87 5.35
CA MET A 1 11.24 -15.26 6.65
C MET A 1 11.76 -13.87 6.38
N VAL A 2 11.01 -12.86 6.84
CA VAL A 2 11.29 -11.45 6.57
C VAL A 2 12.59 -10.99 7.24
N LYS A 3 13.44 -10.29 6.47
CA LYS A 3 14.69 -9.67 6.91
C LYS A 3 14.56 -8.15 6.97
N GLN A 4 15.48 -7.50 7.66
CA GLN A 4 15.50 -6.02 7.75
C GLN A 4 15.48 -5.36 6.37
N LYS A 5 16.26 -5.89 5.41
CA LYS A 5 16.28 -5.40 4.03
C LYS A 5 14.91 -5.38 3.34
N ASP A 6 14.00 -6.29 3.69
CA ASP A 6 12.67 -6.38 3.08
C ASP A 6 11.76 -5.28 3.65
N VAL A 7 11.93 -4.97 4.94
CA VAL A 7 11.27 -3.84 5.62
C VAL A 7 11.81 -2.51 5.08
N ASP A 8 13.12 -2.38 4.91
CA ASP A 8 13.76 -1.17 4.38
C ASP A 8 13.31 -0.90 2.93
N ALA A 9 13.20 -1.94 2.10
CA ALA A 9 12.69 -1.83 0.74
C ALA A 9 11.22 -1.37 0.72
N MET A 10 10.38 -1.94 1.59
CA MET A 10 8.98 -1.52 1.73
C MET A 10 8.89 -0.04 2.17
N LEU A 11 9.71 0.38 3.14
CA LEU A 11 9.74 1.77 3.61
C LEU A 11 10.17 2.74 2.49
N ALA A 12 11.19 2.39 1.72
CA ALA A 12 11.68 3.21 0.61
C ALA A 12 10.59 3.47 -0.45
N GLU A 13 9.78 2.45 -0.74
CA GLU A 13 8.69 2.58 -1.70
C GLU A 13 7.48 3.31 -1.14
N LEU A 14 7.17 3.12 0.15
CA LEU A 14 6.17 3.94 0.82
C LEU A 14 6.54 5.42 0.78
N GLU A 15 7.81 5.78 1.00
CA GLU A 15 8.28 7.16 0.86
C GLU A 15 8.28 7.65 -0.60
N HIS A 16 8.50 6.76 -1.57
CA HIS A 16 8.33 7.11 -2.99
C HIS A 16 6.87 7.40 -3.33
N ALA A 17 5.95 6.50 -2.96
CA ALA A 17 4.52 6.67 -3.14
C ALA A 17 4.00 7.92 -2.42
N ARG A 18 4.51 8.22 -1.21
CA ARG A 18 4.17 9.44 -0.48
C ARG A 18 4.61 10.70 -1.22
N ARG A 19 5.80 10.71 -1.82
CA ARG A 19 6.28 11.84 -2.64
C ARG A 19 5.40 12.06 -3.86
N ILE A 20 5.00 11.00 -4.55
CA ILE A 20 4.10 11.08 -5.71
C ILE A 20 2.72 11.56 -5.29
N LEU A 21 2.17 11.03 -4.19
CA LEU A 21 0.88 11.44 -3.66
C LEU A 21 0.81 12.95 -3.36
N ARG A 22 1.92 13.57 -2.96
CA ARG A 22 2.00 15.04 -2.76
C ARG A 22 1.94 15.83 -4.07
N GLN A 23 2.32 15.23 -5.19
CA GLN A 23 2.32 15.87 -6.50
C GLN A 23 0.98 15.65 -7.22
N SER A 24 0.52 14.41 -7.26
CA SER A 24 -0.76 14.03 -7.86
C SER A 24 -1.32 12.79 -7.19
N ARG A 25 -2.57 12.88 -6.73
CA ARG A 25 -3.30 11.74 -6.16
C ARG A 25 -3.48 10.64 -7.21
N GLU A 26 -3.81 10.99 -8.43
CA GLU A 26 -4.06 10.02 -9.50
C GLU A 26 -2.79 9.26 -9.90
N ALA A 27 -1.64 9.93 -9.86
CA ALA A 27 -0.36 9.32 -10.21
C ALA A 27 0.10 8.21 -9.24
N VAL A 28 -0.41 8.19 -8.00
CA VAL A 28 -0.04 7.14 -7.03
C VAL A 28 -0.93 5.90 -7.15
N TYR A 29 -2.10 5.99 -7.78
CA TYR A 29 -3.08 4.89 -7.82
C TYR A 29 -2.51 3.58 -8.38
N PRO A 30 -1.74 3.57 -9.48
CA PRO A 30 -1.14 2.33 -10.00
C PRO A 30 -0.14 1.68 -9.04
N GLN A 31 0.49 2.47 -8.16
CA GLN A 31 1.49 1.96 -7.21
C GLN A 31 0.84 1.35 -5.96
N ILE A 32 -0.34 1.82 -5.59
CA ILE A 32 -1.06 1.34 -4.40
C ILE A 32 -1.36 -0.16 -4.53
N ASP A 33 -1.82 -0.63 -5.68
CA ASP A 33 -2.14 -2.06 -5.86
C ASP A 33 -0.91 -2.96 -5.67
N SER A 34 0.22 -2.61 -6.31
CA SER A 34 1.47 -3.36 -6.16
C SER A 34 1.99 -3.35 -4.71
N LEU A 35 1.90 -2.20 -4.03
CA LEU A 35 2.28 -2.07 -2.63
C LEU A 35 1.41 -2.93 -1.72
N VAL A 36 0.09 -2.97 -1.94
CA VAL A 36 -0.83 -3.82 -1.17
C VAL A 36 -0.45 -5.28 -1.30
N GLU A 37 -0.25 -5.77 -2.52
CA GLU A 37 0.08 -7.18 -2.77
C GLU A 37 1.38 -7.58 -2.08
N ARG A 38 2.40 -6.74 -2.19
CA ARG A 38 3.67 -7.01 -1.53
C ARG A 38 3.60 -6.92 -0.01
N ALA A 39 2.89 -5.94 0.53
CA ALA A 39 2.69 -5.84 1.97
C ALA A 39 1.91 -7.05 2.51
N ALA A 40 0.97 -7.59 1.73
CA ALA A 40 0.26 -8.82 2.06
C ALA A 40 1.20 -10.04 2.09
N VAL A 41 2.12 -10.16 1.12
CA VAL A 41 3.14 -11.23 1.09
C VAL A 41 4.08 -11.11 2.29
N LEU A 42 4.65 -9.93 2.52
CA LEU A 42 5.56 -9.72 3.65
C LEU A 42 4.87 -9.96 4.99
N HIS A 43 3.63 -9.50 5.15
CA HIS A 43 2.84 -9.77 6.36
C HIS A 43 2.69 -11.27 6.60
N LYS A 44 2.26 -12.03 5.59
CA LYS A 44 2.14 -13.50 5.67
C LYS A 44 3.46 -14.17 6.05
N GLU A 45 4.57 -13.73 5.46
CA GLU A 45 5.91 -14.26 5.76
C GLU A 45 6.46 -13.85 7.13
N SER A 46 5.84 -12.87 7.78
CA SER A 46 6.26 -12.33 9.07
C SER A 46 5.45 -12.87 10.26
N ILE A 47 4.39 -13.65 10.04
CA ILE A 47 3.50 -14.18 11.10
C ILE A 47 4.31 -14.89 12.20
N GLY A 48 4.07 -14.52 13.45
CA GLY A 48 4.79 -14.99 14.63
C GLY A 48 6.21 -14.41 14.78
N GLY A 49 6.61 -13.51 13.89
CA GLY A 49 7.93 -12.89 13.85
C GLY A 49 7.92 -11.44 14.31
N LYS A 50 9.12 -10.92 14.60
CA LYS A 50 9.30 -9.56 15.16
C LYS A 50 8.75 -8.41 14.29
N TYR A 51 8.58 -8.64 12.98
CA TYR A 51 8.08 -7.62 12.05
C TYR A 51 6.58 -7.71 11.77
N GLU A 52 5.90 -8.75 12.29
CA GLU A 52 4.46 -8.97 12.05
C GLU A 52 3.60 -7.73 12.35
N PRO A 53 3.73 -7.06 13.52
CA PRO A 53 2.81 -5.97 13.85
C PRO A 53 2.97 -4.78 12.89
N ALA A 54 4.20 -4.50 12.49
CA ALA A 54 4.51 -3.41 11.57
C ALA A 54 3.98 -3.72 10.15
N LEU A 55 4.22 -4.93 9.64
CA LEU A 55 3.79 -5.32 8.31
C LEU A 55 2.26 -5.49 8.21
N CYS A 56 1.61 -5.97 9.28
CA CYS A 56 0.16 -5.99 9.39
C CYS A 56 -0.44 -4.57 9.30
N SER A 57 0.16 -3.62 10.03
CA SER A 57 -0.28 -2.22 10.02
C SER A 57 -0.11 -1.57 8.65
N VAL A 58 1.05 -1.78 8.00
CA VAL A 58 1.32 -1.28 6.65
C VAL A 58 0.35 -1.86 5.62
N HIS A 59 0.12 -3.18 5.65
CA HIS A 59 -0.81 -3.83 4.76
C HIS A 59 -2.24 -3.29 4.94
N THR A 60 -2.69 -3.11 6.18
CA THR A 60 -4.03 -2.57 6.49
C THR A 60 -4.21 -1.12 6.00
N LEU A 61 -3.19 -0.29 6.15
CA LEU A 61 -3.19 1.08 5.66
C LEU A 61 -3.30 1.11 4.13
N LEU A 62 -2.43 0.37 3.45
CA LEU A 62 -2.40 0.29 1.99
C LEU A 62 -3.72 -0.24 1.42
N ASP A 63 -4.30 -1.27 2.05
CA ASP A 63 -5.60 -1.82 1.63
C ASP A 63 -6.74 -0.81 1.80
N SER A 64 -6.71 -0.01 2.88
CA SER A 64 -7.66 1.08 3.08
C SER A 64 -7.53 2.18 2.02
N MET A 65 -6.29 2.54 1.64
CA MET A 65 -6.04 3.47 0.55
C MET A 65 -6.59 2.93 -0.77
N ARG A 66 -6.33 1.65 -1.09
CA ARG A 66 -6.85 0.98 -2.29
C ARG A 66 -8.37 1.03 -2.36
N ARG A 67 -9.06 0.75 -1.24
CA ARG A 67 -10.53 0.88 -1.17
C ARG A 67 -11.00 2.30 -1.46
N GLY A 68 -10.32 3.30 -0.90
CA GLY A 68 -10.62 4.71 -1.16
C GLY A 68 -10.49 5.08 -2.65
N VAL A 69 -9.43 4.62 -3.31
CA VAL A 69 -9.22 4.83 -4.76
C VAL A 69 -10.36 4.23 -5.57
N LYS A 70 -10.72 2.96 -5.30
CA LYS A 70 -11.81 2.28 -6.00
C LYS A 70 -13.14 2.99 -5.80
N ALA A 71 -13.46 3.41 -4.57
CA ALA A 71 -14.66 4.17 -4.28
C ALA A 71 -14.71 5.50 -5.06
N GLN A 72 -13.59 6.23 -5.12
CA GLN A 72 -13.52 7.47 -5.90
C GLN A 72 -13.73 7.22 -7.41
N GLN A 73 -13.14 6.16 -7.96
CA GLN A 73 -13.33 5.79 -9.37
C GLN A 73 -14.79 5.46 -9.68
N THR A 74 -15.45 4.69 -8.81
CA THR A 74 -16.89 4.39 -8.93
C THR A 74 -17.74 5.65 -8.86
N LEU A 75 -17.45 6.57 -7.94
CA LEU A 75 -18.15 7.85 -7.85
C LEU A 75 -17.99 8.67 -9.14
N ASN A 76 -16.77 8.80 -9.65
CA ASN A 76 -16.51 9.54 -10.89
C ASN A 76 -17.25 8.96 -12.09
N GLN A 77 -17.35 7.62 -12.19
CA GLN A 77 -18.12 6.94 -13.24
C GLN A 77 -19.62 7.17 -13.10
N SER A 78 -20.15 7.22 -11.87
CA SER A 78 -21.58 7.45 -11.62
C SER A 78 -22.05 8.87 -11.88
N VAL A 79 -21.15 9.86 -11.78
CA VAL A 79 -21.46 11.28 -12.05
C VAL A 79 -21.36 11.61 -13.55
N ALA A 80 -20.61 10.81 -14.32
CA ALA A 80 -20.44 10.99 -15.76
C ALA A 80 -21.50 10.27 -16.62
N ALA A 81 -22.39 9.49 -16.00
CA ALA A 81 -23.48 8.74 -16.63
C ALA A 81 -24.83 9.46 -16.47
#